data_AF-A0A4Q0I116-F1
#
_entry.id   AF-A0A4Q0I116-F1
#
_cell.length_a   1.000
_cell.length_b   1.000
_cell.length_c   1.000
_cell.angle_alpha   90.00
_cell.angle_beta   90.00
_cell.angle_gamma   90.00
#
_symmetry.space_group_name_H-M   'P 1'
#
loop_
_entity.id
_entity.type
_entity.pdbx_description
1 polymer ?
#
loop_
_entity_poly.entity_id
_entity_poly.type
_entity_poly.pdbx_seq_one_letter_code
_entity_poly.pdbx_strand_id
1 'polypeptide(L)'
;MKALTVGRDESVRAKITTTIEEVLLNKAKALAEQESLPGANAIIERALELYFAGIQSEVWEKSLSSGWIKKLVLKRDSILYENIKCRKTMENYRLEDYTRESLQAKGWKKV
;
A
#
# COMPACT_ATOMS: atom_id res chain seq x y z
N MET A 1 -22.51 -30.68 -29.35
CA MET A 1 -21.71 -29.59 -28.76
C MET A 1 -21.40 -29.94 -27.32
N LYS A 2 -20.13 -30.19 -26.98
CA LYS A 2 -19.66 -30.37 -25.59
C LYS A 2 -19.17 -29.01 -25.11
N ALA A 3 -19.81 -28.45 -24.08
CA ALA A 3 -19.33 -27.25 -23.42
C ALA A 3 -18.11 -27.61 -22.57
N LEU A 4 -17.01 -26.89 -22.81
CA LEU A 4 -15.78 -26.96 -22.03
C LEU A 4 -16.03 -26.28 -20.68
N THR A 5 -16.06 -27.06 -19.60
CA THR A 5 -15.88 -26.55 -18.25
C THR A 5 -14.42 -26.12 -18.11
N VAL A 6 -14.17 -24.81 -18.17
CA VAL A 6 -12.88 -24.22 -17.82
C VAL A 6 -12.70 -24.42 -16.32
N GLY A 7 -11.91 -25.43 -15.97
CA GLY A 7 -11.40 -25.61 -14.62
C GLY A 7 -10.65 -24.34 -14.22
N ARG A 8 -11.05 -23.78 -13.08
CA ARG A 8 -10.33 -22.72 -12.39
C ARG A 8 -8.97 -23.30 -12.01
N ASP A 9 -7.91 -22.90 -12.71
CA ASP A 9 -6.54 -23.34 -12.44
C ASP A 9 -6.25 -23.19 -10.93
N GLU A 10 -5.89 -24.29 -10.28
CA GLU A 10 -5.30 -24.25 -8.95
C GLU A 10 -4.04 -23.39 -9.05
N SER A 11 -4.02 -22.27 -8.33
CA SER A 11 -2.85 -21.40 -8.23
C SER A 11 -1.68 -22.20 -7.66
N VAL A 12 -0.81 -22.73 -8.53
CA VAL A 12 0.37 -23.49 -8.13
C VAL A 12 1.30 -22.56 -7.33
N ARG A 13 1.42 -22.79 -6.02
CA ARG A 13 2.34 -22.04 -5.17
C ARG A 13 3.78 -22.34 -5.58
N ALA A 14 4.54 -21.31 -5.95
CA ALA A 14 5.97 -21.44 -6.23
C ALA A 14 6.77 -21.54 -4.92
N LYS A 15 7.64 -22.55 -4.80
CA LYS A 15 8.58 -22.66 -3.68
C LYS A 15 9.83 -21.82 -3.99
N ILE A 16 10.09 -20.80 -3.19
CA ILE A 16 11.27 -19.95 -3.29
C ILE A 16 12.18 -20.24 -2.09
N THR A 17 13.47 -20.44 -2.34
CA THR A 17 14.50 -20.51 -1.29
C THR A 17 15.35 -19.26 -1.39
N THR A 18 15.49 -18.54 -0.28
CA THR A 18 16.27 -17.30 -0.21
C THR A 18 16.92 -17.16 1.17
N THR A 19 17.87 -16.26 1.29
CA THR A 19 18.52 -15.89 2.54
C THR A 19 17.97 -14.55 3.03
N ILE A 20 17.62 -14.46 4.31
CA ILE A 20 17.15 -13.25 4.97
C ILE A 20 18.01 -13.05 6.22
N GLU A 21 18.36 -11.80 6.53
CA GLU A 21 19.06 -11.49 7.78
C GLU A 21 18.28 -12.00 9.00
N GLU A 22 18.99 -12.60 9.95
CA GLU A 22 18.39 -13.21 11.14
C GLU A 22 17.52 -12.24 11.93
N VAL A 23 17.97 -10.98 12.08
CA VAL A 23 17.23 -9.93 12.79
C VAL A 23 15.88 -9.64 12.13
N LEU A 24 15.83 -9.62 10.79
CA LEU A 24 14.59 -9.40 10.04
C LEU A 24 13.67 -10.61 10.12
N LEU A 25 14.21 -11.82 10.02
CA LEU A 25 13.44 -13.06 10.16
C LEU A 25 12.81 -13.16 11.56
N ASN A 26 13.56 -12.82 12.61
CA ASN A 26 13.06 -12.84 13.98
C ASN A 26 11.95 -11.80 14.21
N LYS A 27 12.07 -10.60 13.63
CA LYS A 27 10.98 -9.61 13.63
C LYS A 27 9.72 -10.13 12.93
N ALA A 28 9.87 -10.78 11.77
CA ALA A 28 8.75 -11.34 11.04
C ALA A 28 8.04 -12.47 11.82
N LYS A 29 8.80 -13.32 12.53
CA LYS A 29 8.23 -14.35 13.42
C LYS A 29 7.42 -13.74 14.56
N ALA A 30 8.00 -12.78 15.27
CA ALA A 30 7.33 -12.11 16.39
C ALA A 30 6.03 -11.40 15.94
N LEU A 31 6.05 -10.76 14.77
CA LEU A 31 4.86 -10.12 14.21
C LEU A 31 3.80 -11.14 13.80
N ALA A 32 4.20 -12.28 13.21
CA ALA A 32 3.27 -13.35 12.88
C ALA A 32 2.58 -13.91 14.15
N GLU A 33 3.32 -14.08 15.24
CA GLU A 33 2.75 -14.50 16.53
C GLU A 33 1.76 -13.46 17.07
N GLN A 34 2.14 -12.18 17.06
CA GLN A 34 1.28 -11.08 17.50
C GLN A 34 -0.03 -10.99 16.71
N GLU A 35 0.03 -11.24 15.40
CA GLU A 35 -1.13 -11.21 14.50
C GLU A 35 -1.86 -12.56 14.39
N SER A 36 -1.46 -13.58 15.15
CA SER A 36 -2.01 -14.95 15.08
C SER A 36 -1.96 -15.57 13.68
N LEU A 37 -0.86 -15.33 12.96
CA LEU A 37 -0.62 -15.84 11.61
C LEU A 37 0.19 -17.15 11.64
N PRO A 38 0.11 -17.99 10.58
CA PRO A 38 0.74 -19.32 10.55
C PRO A 38 2.27 -19.31 10.64
N GLY A 39 2.93 -18.17 10.41
CA GLY A 39 4.38 -18.03 10.53
C GLY A 39 4.94 -16.85 9.74
N ALA A 40 6.26 -16.69 9.78
CA ALA A 40 6.95 -15.57 9.16
C ALA A 40 6.69 -15.42 7.65
N ASN A 41 6.42 -16.51 6.94
CA ASN A 41 6.11 -16.47 5.51
C ASN A 41 4.89 -15.61 5.19
N ALA A 42 3.85 -15.59 6.03
CA ALA A 42 2.67 -14.76 5.81
C ALA A 42 3.02 -13.25 5.86
N ILE A 43 3.92 -12.87 6.78
CA ILE A 43 4.44 -11.50 6.87
C ILE A 43 5.32 -11.18 5.66
N ILE A 44 6.17 -12.11 5.24
CA ILE A 44 7.07 -11.94 4.08
C ILE A 44 6.25 -11.78 2.79
N GLU A 45 5.24 -12.62 2.56
CA GLU A 45 4.33 -12.52 1.41
C GLU A 45 3.65 -11.14 1.38
N ARG A 46 3.07 -10.70 2.49
CA ARG A 46 2.45 -9.37 2.61
C ARG A 46 3.44 -8.23 2.36
N ALA A 47 4.68 -8.35 2.85
CA ALA A 47 5.71 -7.35 2.62
C ALA A 47 6.11 -7.28 1.13
N LEU A 48 6.22 -8.43 0.46
CA LEU A 48 6.50 -8.51 -0.98
C LEU A 48 5.34 -7.91 -1.81
N GLU A 49 4.10 -8.21 -1.45
CA GLU A 49 2.92 -7.60 -2.08
C GLU A 49 2.97 -6.07 -2.00
N LEU A 50 3.26 -5.52 -0.81
CA LEU A 50 3.39 -4.08 -0.60
C LEU A 50 4.56 -3.49 -1.39
N TYR A 51 5.72 -4.16 -1.38
CA TYR A 51 6.92 -3.74 -2.11
C TYR A 51 6.66 -3.66 -3.62
N PHE A 52 6.09 -4.72 -4.21
CA PHE A 52 5.79 -4.76 -5.64
C PHE A 52 4.63 -3.85 -6.02
N ALA A 53 3.61 -3.68 -5.17
CA ALA A 53 2.55 -2.70 -5.38
C ALA A 53 3.10 -1.26 -5.40
N GLY A 54 4.13 -0.97 -4.59
CA GLY A 54 4.78 0.34 -4.55
C GLY A 54 5.74 0.60 -5.71
N ILE A 55 6.53 -0.41 -6.11
CA ILE A 55 7.53 -0.25 -7.18
C ILE A 55 6.93 -0.21 -8.57
N GLN A 56 5.79 -0.85 -8.80
CA GLN A 56 5.08 -0.79 -10.08
C GLN A 56 4.27 0.49 -10.23
N SER A 57 4.45 1.46 -9.31
CA SER A 57 3.75 2.73 -9.35
C SER A 57 4.69 3.87 -9.76
N GLU A 58 4.49 4.39 -10.96
CA GLU A 58 5.14 5.64 -11.37
C GLU A 58 4.24 6.81 -10.99
N VAL A 59 4.79 7.78 -10.25
CA VAL A 59 4.05 8.97 -9.82
C VAL A 59 4.52 10.18 -10.62
N TRP A 60 3.58 10.79 -11.34
CA TRP A 60 3.80 11.99 -12.14
C TRP A 60 2.97 13.14 -11.59
N GLU A 61 3.58 14.31 -11.45
CA GLU A 61 2.90 15.51 -10.98
C GLU A 61 3.05 16.67 -11.97
N LYS A 62 1.95 17.36 -12.23
CA LYS A 62 1.92 18.59 -13.01
C LYS A 62 1.25 19.70 -12.21
N SER A 63 2.05 20.66 -11.75
CA SER A 63 1.56 21.89 -11.15
C SER A 63 0.89 22.77 -12.22
N LEU A 64 -0.24 23.36 -11.89
CA LEU A 64 -0.97 24.29 -12.75
C LEU A 64 -0.86 25.70 -12.19
N SER A 65 -0.92 26.71 -13.07
CA SER A 65 -0.92 28.12 -12.69
C SER A 65 -2.10 28.53 -11.81
N SER A 66 -3.18 27.74 -11.80
CA SER A 66 -4.35 27.92 -10.94
C SER A 66 -4.14 27.47 -9.47
N GLY A 67 -2.95 26.97 -9.13
CA GLY A 67 -2.62 26.43 -7.80
C GLY A 67 -2.97 24.95 -7.62
N TRP A 68 -3.68 24.36 -8.58
CA TRP A 68 -3.99 22.92 -8.59
C TRP A 68 -2.79 22.07 -9.03
N ILE A 69 -2.75 20.83 -8.55
CA ILE A 69 -1.78 19.82 -8.94
C ILE A 69 -2.56 18.65 -9.53
N LYS A 70 -2.19 18.26 -10.75
CA LYS A 70 -2.62 16.98 -11.32
C LYS A 70 -1.61 15.93 -10.91
N LYS A 71 -2.06 14.89 -10.22
CA LYS A 71 -1.24 13.74 -9.84
C LYS A 71 -1.73 12.51 -10.58
N LEU A 72 -0.83 11.82 -11.26
CA LEU A 72 -1.08 10.59 -12.00
C LEU A 72 -0.23 9.49 -11.36
N VAL A 73 -0.86 8.39 -10.98
CA VAL A 73 -0.16 7.19 -10.52
C VAL A 73 -0.44 6.08 -11.52
N LEU A 74 0.59 5.71 -12.28
CA LEU A 74 0.55 4.59 -13.20
C LEU A 74 0.84 3.33 -12.39
N LYS A 75 -0.15 2.46 -12.19
CA LYS A 75 0.03 1.12 -11.61
C LYS A 75 0.07 0.10 -12.75
N ARG A 76 0.50 -1.13 -12.47
CA ARG A 76 0.61 -2.20 -13.47
C ARG A 76 -0.65 -2.37 -14.34
N ASP A 77 -1.81 -2.43 -13.71
CA ASP A 77 -3.08 -2.74 -14.38
C ASP A 77 -4.11 -1.60 -14.29
N SER A 78 -3.73 -0.44 -13.73
CA SER A 78 -4.66 0.66 -13.54
C SER A 78 -3.97 2.01 -13.47
N ILE A 79 -4.73 3.06 -13.73
CA ILE A 79 -4.26 4.44 -13.60
C ILE A 79 -5.13 5.13 -12.55
N LEU A 80 -4.48 5.77 -11.57
CA LEU A 80 -5.15 6.66 -10.64
C LEU A 80 -4.86 8.11 -11.04
N TYR A 81 -5.90 8.89 -11.25
CA TYR A 81 -5.81 10.31 -11.55
C TYR A 81 -6.45 11.12 -10.42
N GLU A 82 -5.70 12.08 -9.88
CA GLU A 82 -6.11 12.94 -8.78
C GLU A 82 -5.92 14.41 -9.16
N ASN A 83 -6.87 15.26 -8.77
CA ASN A 83 -6.75 16.72 -8.91
C ASN A 83 -6.77 17.34 -7.51
N ILE A 84 -5.62 17.88 -7.09
CA ILE A 84 -5.37 18.32 -5.72
C ILE A 84 -5.27 19.85 -5.72
N LYS A 85 -6.13 20.53 -4.95
CA LYS A 85 -6.19 22.01 -4.95
C LYS A 85 -4.92 22.67 -4.41
N CYS A 86 -4.21 22.00 -3.51
CA CYS A 86 -2.99 22.49 -2.86
C CYS A 86 -2.28 21.32 -2.18
N ARG A 87 -0.96 21.18 -2.38
CA ARG A 87 -0.10 20.33 -1.54
C ARG A 87 0.95 21.22 -0.89
N LYS A 88 0.88 21.36 0.43
CA LYS A 88 1.84 22.10 1.24
C LYS A 88 2.19 21.28 2.46
N THR A 89 3.49 21.13 2.71
CA THR A 89 3.98 20.70 4.02
C THR A 89 3.97 21.92 4.93
N MET A 90 3.42 21.77 6.15
CA MET A 90 3.44 22.84 7.15
C MET A 90 4.39 22.45 8.27
N GLU A 91 5.35 23.31 8.57
CA GLU A 91 6.36 23.06 9.60
C GLU A 91 5.98 23.67 10.96
N ASN A 92 5.08 24.66 10.98
CA ASN A 92 4.64 25.38 12.18
C ASN A 92 3.14 25.15 12.45
N TYR A 93 2.77 23.94 12.87
CA TYR A 93 1.39 23.58 13.20
C TYR A 93 1.24 23.24 14.69
N ARG A 94 0.02 23.40 15.22
CA ARG A 94 -0.30 23.00 16.60
C ARG A 94 -0.73 21.55 16.63
N LEU A 95 -0.02 20.69 17.35
CA LEU A 95 -0.32 19.24 17.40
C LEU A 95 -1.75 18.90 17.83
N GLU A 96 -2.31 19.67 18.77
CA GLU A 96 -3.68 19.53 19.28
C GLU A 96 -4.77 19.67 18.19
N ASP A 97 -4.48 20.39 17.12
CA ASP A 97 -5.41 20.58 15.99
C ASP A 97 -5.52 19.37 15.06
N TYR A 98 -4.61 18.40 15.21
CA TYR A 98 -4.46 17.25 14.32
C TYR A 98 -4.57 15.91 15.05
N THR A 99 -5.15 15.90 16.26
CA THR A 99 -5.59 14.66 16.92
C THR A 99 -6.70 14.00 16.12
N ARG A 100 -6.93 12.69 16.34
CA ARG A 100 -8.00 11.96 15.63
C ARG A 100 -9.37 12.61 15.88
N GLU A 101 -9.62 12.99 17.12
CA GLU A 101 -10.86 13.58 17.59
C GLU A 101 -11.07 14.97 16.95
N SER A 102 -10.03 15.81 16.94
CA SER A 102 -10.06 17.14 16.32
C SER A 102 -10.29 17.05 14.80
N LEU A 103 -9.60 16.12 14.12
CA LEU A 103 -9.78 15.88 12.69
C LEU A 103 -11.20 15.39 12.37
N GLN A 104 -11.73 14.43 13.13
CA GLN A 104 -13.10 13.93 12.97
C GLN A 104 -14.14 15.03 13.20
N ALA A 105 -13.97 15.86 14.25
CA ALA A 105 -14.83 17.00 14.52
C ALA A 105 -14.79 18.04 13.40
N LYS A 106 -13.63 18.23 12.76
CA LYS A 106 -13.43 19.07 11.57
C LYS A 106 -13.95 18.42 10.27
N GLY A 107 -14.61 17.26 10.35
CA GLY A 107 -15.22 16.56 9.22
C GLY A 107 -14.26 15.69 8.40
N TRP A 108 -13.01 15.53 8.84
CA TRP A 108 -12.06 14.62 8.20
C TRP A 108 -12.41 13.17 8.54
N LYS A 109 -12.30 12.30 7.54
CA LYS A 109 -12.48 10.85 7.70
C LYS A 109 -11.14 10.16 7.49
N LYS A 110 -10.78 9.29 8.43
CA LYS A 110 -9.65 8.39 8.25
C LYS A 110 -10.08 7.28 7.31
N VAL A 111 -9.49 7.25 6.11
CA VAL A 111 -9.63 6.19 5.10
C VAL A 111 -8.45 5.24 5.17
#